data_AF-A0A2T3N317-F1
#
_entry.id   AF-A0A2T3N317-F1
#
_cell.length_a   1.000
_cell.length_b   1.000
_cell.length_c   1.000
_cell.angle_alpha   90.00
_cell.angle_beta   90.00
_cell.angle_gamma   90.00
#
_symmetry.space_group_name_H-M   'P 1'
#
loop_
_entity.id
_entity.type
_entity.pdbx_description
1 polymer ?
#
loop_
_entity_poly.entity_id
_entity_poly.type
_entity_poly.pdbx_seq_one_letter_code
_entity_poly.pdbx_strand_id
1 'polypeptide(L)'
;MKWTEIDADKGYTSKIEELRSQSPHQRLGIKPDATLSEAKKAYKTKVRLYHPDRTDGFMSQYSSEVVKLLNNAIQRIKELHGN
;
A
#
# COMPACT_ATOMS: atom_id res chain seq x y z
N MET A 1 9.80 -33.66 12.95
CA MET A 1 9.98 -32.22 12.66
C MET A 1 8.94 -31.86 11.60
N LYS A 2 7.90 -31.13 11.97
CA LYS A 2 6.84 -30.72 11.03
C LYS A 2 7.35 -29.50 10.29
N TRP A 3 7.66 -29.66 9.01
CA TRP A 3 7.82 -28.54 8.10
C TRP A 3 6.47 -27.84 8.04
N THR A 4 6.36 -26.68 8.69
CA THR A 4 5.25 -25.77 8.41
C THR A 4 5.39 -25.39 6.95
N GLU A 5 4.53 -25.96 6.10
CA GLU A 5 4.18 -25.42 4.80
C GLU A 5 3.69 -23.99 5.06
N ILE A 6 4.62 -23.04 5.04
CA ILE A 6 4.27 -21.64 4.93
C ILE A 6 3.80 -21.53 3.49
N ASP A 7 2.49 -21.69 3.30
CA ASP A 7 1.76 -21.22 2.13
C ASP A 7 2.18 -19.76 1.94
N ALA A 8 3.25 -19.53 1.18
CA ALA A 8 3.78 -18.20 0.91
C ALA A 8 2.68 -17.33 0.28
N ASP A 9 1.74 -17.96 -0.43
CA ASP A 9 0.56 -17.34 -1.02
C ASP A 9 -0.44 -16.74 -0.01
N LYS A 10 -0.64 -17.38 1.16
CA LYS A 10 -1.61 -16.91 2.18
C LYS A 10 -1.05 -15.78 3.05
N GLY A 11 0.27 -15.76 3.27
CA GLY A 11 0.92 -14.76 4.13
C GLY A 11 0.89 -13.35 3.56
N TYR A 12 1.10 -13.20 2.25
CA TYR A 12 1.09 -11.89 1.59
C TYR A 12 -0.33 -11.32 1.48
N THR A 13 -1.32 -12.16 1.21
CA THR A 13 -2.74 -11.78 1.12
C THR A 13 -3.25 -11.22 2.45
N SER A 14 -2.91 -11.88 3.57
CA SER A 14 -3.27 -11.41 4.92
C SER A 14 -2.69 -10.03 5.22
N LYS A 15 -1.48 -9.74 4.74
CA LYS A 15 -0.81 -8.44 4.97
C LYS A 15 -1.38 -7.32 4.09
N ILE A 16 -1.82 -7.64 2.87
CA ILE A 16 -2.58 -6.73 1.99
C ILE A 16 -3.95 -6.42 2.63
N GLU A 17 -4.63 -7.41 3.19
CA GLU A 17 -5.90 -7.22 3.89
C GLU A 17 -5.75 -6.36 5.15
N GLU A 18 -4.68 -6.56 5.92
CA GLU A 18 -4.39 -5.73 7.09
C GLU A 18 -4.13 -4.27 6.67
N LEU A 19 -3.36 -4.06 5.60
CA LEU A 19 -3.18 -2.75 4.97
C LEU A 19 -4.51 -2.17 4.47
N ARG A 20 -5.39 -2.99 3.89
CA ARG A 20 -6.73 -2.57 3.43
C ARG A 20 -7.65 -2.22 4.60
N SER A 21 -7.47 -2.81 5.78
CA SER A 21 -8.26 -2.47 6.96
C SER A 21 -7.81 -1.15 7.60
N GLN A 22 -6.55 -0.74 7.38
CA GLN A 22 -6.02 0.53 7.88
C GLN A 22 -6.61 1.76 7.15
N SER A 23 -6.64 2.89 7.85
CA SER A 23 -7.09 4.18 7.28
C SER A 23 -6.17 4.67 6.14
N PRO A 24 -6.69 5.45 5.18
CA PRO A 24 -5.90 6.00 4.06
C PRO A 24 -4.60 6.70 4.51
N HIS A 25 -4.68 7.47 5.60
CA HIS A 25 -3.55 8.18 6.20
C HIS A 25 -2.49 7.22 6.74
N GLN A 26 -2.91 6.16 7.45
CA GLN A 26 -1.99 5.13 7.96
C GLN A 26 -1.36 4.30 6.83
N ARG A 27 -2.12 3.94 5.80
CA ARG A 27 -1.58 3.24 4.61
C ARG A 27 -0.49 4.05 3.91
N LEU A 28 -0.63 5.36 3.86
CA LEU A 28 0.37 6.27 3.31
C LEU A 28 1.50 6.59 4.30
N GLY A 29 1.35 6.23 5.58
CA GLY A 29 2.31 6.55 6.64
C GLY A 29 2.35 8.04 6.96
N ILE A 30 1.24 8.74 6.71
CA ILE A 30 1.11 10.18 6.95
C ILE A 30 0.21 10.42 8.14
N LYS A 31 0.39 11.57 8.79
CA LYS A 31 -0.51 12.01 9.85
C LYS A 31 -1.94 12.20 9.31
N PRO A 32 -2.97 12.02 10.15
CA PRO A 32 -4.36 12.34 9.76
C PRO A 32 -4.55 13.83 9.44
N ASP A 33 -3.66 14.69 9.94
CA ASP A 33 -3.61 16.14 9.67
C ASP A 33 -2.69 16.51 8.49
N ALA A 34 -2.10 15.52 7.82
CA ALA A 34 -1.14 15.78 6.76
C ALA A 34 -1.82 16.38 5.52
N THR A 35 -1.26 17.48 5.01
CA THR A 35 -1.77 18.14 3.81
C THR A 35 -1.70 17.23 2.58
N LEU A 36 -2.52 17.54 1.57
CA LEU A 36 -2.51 16.88 0.27
C LEU A 36 -1.10 16.80 -0.36
N SER A 37 -0.27 17.83 -0.16
CA SER A 37 1.09 17.88 -0.69
C SER A 37 1.98 16.81 -0.05
N GLU A 38 1.91 16.67 1.27
CA GLU A 38 2.63 15.63 2.01
C GLU A 38 2.11 14.24 1.68
N ALA A 39 0.79 14.09 1.53
CA ALA A 39 0.18 12.83 1.08
C ALA A 39 0.71 12.38 -0.29
N LYS A 40 0.80 13.31 -1.26
CA LYS A 40 1.35 13.03 -2.61
C LYS A 40 2.84 12.68 -2.56
N LYS A 41 3.61 13.34 -1.70
CA LYS A 41 5.04 13.07 -1.53
C LYS A 41 5.28 11.68 -0.94
N ALA A 42 4.55 11.33 0.12
CA ALA A 42 4.60 9.99 0.71
C ALA A 42 4.14 8.91 -0.27
N TYR A 43 3.05 9.16 -1.00
CA TYR A 43 2.56 8.29 -2.07
C TYR A 43 3.65 8.00 -3.11
N LYS A 44 4.29 9.05 -3.65
CA LYS A 44 5.32 8.90 -4.69
C LYS A 44 6.52 8.09 -4.19
N THR A 45 6.93 8.29 -2.94
CA THR A 45 8.02 7.51 -2.32
C THR A 45 7.63 6.04 -2.17
N LYS A 46 6.43 5.74 -1.65
CA LYS A 46 5.96 4.35 -1.49
C LYS A 46 5.77 3.66 -2.83
N VAL A 47 5.14 4.31 -3.80
CA VAL A 47 4.96 3.74 -5.14
C VAL A 47 6.30 3.45 -5.82
N ARG A 48 7.30 4.30 -5.64
CA ARG A 48 8.65 4.03 -6.16
C ARG A 48 9.33 2.84 -5.48
N LEU A 49 9.04 2.59 -4.20
CA LEU A 49 9.55 1.43 -3.44
C LEU A 49 8.85 0.12 -3.83
N TYR A 50 7.53 0.18 -4.02
CA TYR A 50 6.68 -0.98 -4.36
C TYR A 50 6.35 -1.06 -5.85
N HIS A 51 7.11 -0.42 -6.75
CA HIS A 51 6.77 -0.40 -8.16
C HIS A 51 6.99 -1.80 -8.76
N PRO A 52 6.01 -2.39 -9.46
CA PRO A 52 6.14 -3.73 -10.04
C PRO A 52 7.32 -3.83 -11.02
N ASP A 53 7.64 -2.71 -11.68
CA ASP A 53 8.77 -2.56 -12.60
C ASP A 53 10.16 -2.73 -11.93
N ARG A 54 10.23 -2.52 -10.62
CA ARG A 54 11.46 -2.68 -9.82
C ARG A 54 11.47 -3.94 -8.96
N THR A 55 10.38 -4.69 -8.92
CA THR A 55 10.26 -5.90 -8.11
C THR A 55 10.24 -7.13 -9.01
N ASP A 56 10.97 -8.17 -8.59
CA ASP A 56 11.06 -9.45 -9.30
C ASP A 56 9.66 -10.05 -9.58
N GLY A 57 9.52 -10.88 -10.61
CA GLY A 57 8.22 -11.33 -11.15
C GLY A 57 7.29 -11.95 -10.10
N PHE A 58 7.86 -12.55 -9.05
CA PHE A 58 7.14 -13.08 -7.89
C PHE A 58 6.42 -12.01 -7.06
N MET A 59 7.00 -10.82 -6.91
CA MET A 59 6.40 -9.71 -6.16
C MET A 59 5.55 -8.78 -7.03
N SER A 60 5.55 -8.93 -8.37
CA SER A 60 4.81 -8.06 -9.27
C SER A 60 3.29 -8.02 -8.95
N GLN A 61 2.70 -9.17 -8.61
CA GLN A 61 1.29 -9.25 -8.20
C GLN A 61 1.02 -8.49 -6.89
N TYR A 62 1.88 -8.67 -5.89
CA TYR A 62 1.81 -7.97 -4.61
C TYR A 62 2.01 -6.46 -4.77
N SER A 63 3.02 -6.05 -5.54
CA SER A 63 3.32 -4.67 -5.88
C SER A 63 2.13 -3.97 -6.57
N SER A 64 1.48 -4.65 -7.53
CA SER A 64 0.30 -4.13 -8.23
C SER A 64 -0.88 -3.87 -7.26
N GLU A 65 -1.15 -4.82 -6.36
CA GLU A 65 -2.18 -4.68 -5.32
C GLU A 65 -1.88 -3.52 -4.37
N VAL A 66 -0.63 -3.40 -3.89
CA VAL A 66 -0.20 -2.30 -3.02
C VAL A 66 -0.36 -0.95 -3.73
N VAL A 67 0.07 -0.84 -4.98
CA VAL A 67 -0.05 0.41 -5.76
C VAL A 67 -1.52 0.79 -5.97
N LYS A 68 -2.42 -0.16 -6.21
CA LYS A 68 -3.86 0.11 -6.27
C LYS A 68 -4.40 0.65 -4.94
N LEU A 69 -4.02 0.06 -3.81
CA LEU A 69 -4.41 0.53 -2.48
C LEU A 69 -3.90 1.94 -2.19
N LEU A 70 -2.65 2.24 -2.58
CA LEU A 70 -2.05 3.56 -2.43
C LEU A 70 -2.77 4.61 -3.30
N ASN A 71 -3.13 4.26 -4.54
CA ASN A 71 -3.92 5.13 -5.42
C ASN A 71 -5.29 5.46 -4.83
N ASN A 72 -5.98 4.45 -4.29
CA ASN A 72 -7.29 4.64 -3.68
C ASN A 72 -7.19 5.54 -2.43
N ALA A 73 -6.14 5.35 -1.62
CA ALA A 73 -5.88 6.17 -0.44
C ALA A 73 -5.64 7.65 -0.79
N ILE A 74 -4.79 7.94 -1.78
CA ILE A 74 -4.51 9.34 -2.18
C ILE A 74 -5.72 10.00 -2.83
N GLN A 75 -6.53 9.25 -3.59
CA GLN A 75 -7.80 9.76 -4.10
C GLN A 75 -8.73 10.14 -2.97
N ARG A 76 -8.88 9.28 -1.95
CA ARG A 76 -9.77 9.58 -0.82
C ARG A 76 -9.32 10.80 -0.04
N ILE A 77 -8.01 10.97 0.18
CA ILE A 77 -7.44 12.16 0.82
C ILE A 77 -7.69 13.41 -0.04
N LYS A 78 -7.60 13.28 -1.37
CA LYS A 78 -7.90 14.37 -2.29
C LYS A 78 -9.36 14.80 -2.24
N GLU A 79 -10.29 13.87 -2.11
CA GLU A 79 -11.71 14.18 -1.90
C GLU A 79 -11.94 14.87 -0.55
N LEU A 80 -11.31 14.38 0.54
CA LEU A 80 -11.47 14.94 1.88
C LEU A 80 -10.91 16.38 2.01
N HIS A 81 -9.80 16.67 1.35
CA HIS A 81 -9.20 18.02 1.32
C HIS A 81 -9.78 18.93 0.23
N GLY A 82 -10.59 18.39 -0.68
CA GLY A 82 -11.12 19.08 -1.85
C GLY A 82 -12.52 19.67 -1.68
N ASN A 83 -13.02 19.79 -0.45
CA ASN A 83 -14.32 20.39 -0.12
C ASN A 83 -14.11 21.60 0.79
#